data_AF-A0A1X7HP38-F1
#
_entry.id   AF-A0A1X7HP38-F1
#
_cell.length_a   1.000
_cell.length_b   1.000
_cell.length_c   1.000
_cell.angle_alpha   90.00
_cell.angle_beta   90.00
_cell.angle_gamma   90.00
#
_symmetry.space_group_name_H-M   'P 1'
#
loop_
_entity.id
_entity.type
_entity.pdbx_description
1 polymer ?
#
loop_
_entity_poly.entity_id
_entity_poly.type
_entity_poly.pdbx_seq_one_letter_code
_entity_poly.pdbx_strand_id
1 'polypeptide(L)'
;MDKQQTAYERLKVQVDRIGWRIQYRAKTIRKREYSFYDLEYMRTDVSFTDGSENRMMIEQLINTLPPQGKLIIYKLYIQDQTESEVALQLNMSQQAVNKWKRKMIEQLSQTVSS
;
A
#
# COMPACT_ATOMS: atom_id res chain seq x y z
N MET A 1 -40.29 -30.57 1.01
CA MET A 1 -39.44 -29.80 0.08
C MET A 1 -38.63 -28.68 0.77
N ASP A 2 -38.78 -28.46 2.09
CA ASP A 2 -38.11 -27.35 2.80
C ASP A 2 -36.59 -27.48 3.04
N LYS A 3 -36.05 -28.70 3.20
CA LYS A 3 -34.62 -28.88 3.53
C LYS A 3 -33.66 -28.38 2.44
N GLN A 4 -34.07 -28.43 1.18
CA GLN A 4 -33.26 -27.97 0.04
C GLN A 4 -33.22 -26.44 -0.06
N GLN A 5 -34.32 -25.76 0.27
CA GLN A 5 -34.40 -24.30 0.33
C GLN A 5 -33.39 -23.74 1.34
N THR A 6 -33.32 -24.36 2.53
CA THR A 6 -32.40 -23.91 3.60
C THR A 6 -30.93 -24.17 3.28
N ALA A 7 -30.61 -25.28 2.60
CA ALA A 7 -29.25 -25.59 2.19
C ALA A 7 -28.76 -24.63 1.10
N TYR A 8 -29.63 -24.32 0.13
CA TYR A 8 -29.36 -23.35 -0.93
C TYR A 8 -29.12 -21.94 -0.36
N GLU A 9 -29.99 -21.47 0.54
CA GLU A 9 -29.85 -20.16 1.18
C GLU A 9 -28.53 -20.03 1.97
N ARG A 10 -28.15 -21.08 2.69
CA ARG A 10 -26.86 -21.11 3.41
C ARG A 10 -25.68 -20.99 2.46
N LEU A 11 -25.69 -21.71 1.33
CA LEU A 11 -24.65 -21.63 0.33
C LEU A 11 -24.59 -20.25 -0.33
N LYS A 12 -25.74 -19.67 -0.67
CA LYS A 12 -25.85 -18.33 -1.25
C LYS A 12 -25.20 -17.28 -0.35
N VAL A 13 -25.50 -17.28 0.96
CA VAL A 13 -24.90 -16.35 1.92
C VAL A 13 -23.37 -16.51 2.00
N GLN A 14 -22.85 -17.73 1.91
CA GLN A 14 -21.41 -17.96 1.93
C GLN A 14 -20.74 -17.44 0.65
N VAL A 15 -21.34 -17.68 -0.51
CA VAL A 15 -20.87 -17.17 -1.81
C VAL A 15 -20.88 -15.64 -1.81
N ASP A 16 -21.96 -15.01 -1.36
CA ASP A 16 -22.07 -13.56 -1.27
C ASP A 16 -20.98 -12.97 -0.36
N ARG A 17 -20.70 -13.60 0.79
CA ARG A 17 -19.63 -13.18 1.70
C ARG A 17 -18.24 -13.31 1.07
N ILE A 18 -17.98 -14.38 0.32
CA ILE A 18 -16.72 -14.57 -0.40
C ILE A 18 -16.58 -13.49 -1.48
N GLY A 19 -17.62 -13.24 -2.27
CA GLY A 19 -17.65 -12.18 -3.26
C GLY A 19 -17.38 -10.80 -2.64
N TRP A 20 -18.01 -10.51 -1.51
CA TRP A 20 -17.80 -9.26 -0.77
C TRP A 20 -16.36 -9.12 -0.28
N ARG A 21 -15.75 -10.20 0.23
CA ARG A 21 -14.33 -10.21 0.65
C ARG A 21 -13.39 -9.97 -0.52
N ILE A 22 -13.66 -10.57 -1.68
CA ILE A 22 -12.88 -10.36 -2.90
C ILE A 22 -12.98 -8.91 -3.35
N GLN A 23 -14.18 -8.36 -3.46
CA GLN A 23 -14.39 -6.96 -3.86
C GLN A 23 -13.77 -5.98 -2.86
N TYR A 24 -13.92 -6.24 -1.57
CA TYR A 24 -13.33 -5.40 -0.52
C TYR A 24 -11.80 -5.47 -0.53
N ARG A 25 -11.23 -6.65 -0.76
CA ARG A 25 -9.78 -6.83 -0.94
C ARG A 25 -9.30 -6.09 -2.20
N ALA A 26 -9.99 -6.22 -3.33
CA ALA A 26 -9.67 -5.49 -4.56
C ALA A 26 -9.77 -3.96 -4.37
N LYS A 27 -10.80 -3.48 -3.67
CA LYS A 27 -10.94 -2.06 -3.31
C LYS A 27 -9.82 -1.58 -2.39
N THR A 28 -9.42 -2.41 -1.43
CA THR A 28 -8.31 -2.11 -0.51
C THR A 28 -6.97 -2.14 -1.22
N ILE A 29 -6.74 -3.07 -2.15
CA ILE A 29 -5.56 -3.11 -3.03
C ILE A 29 -5.54 -1.89 -3.93
N ARG A 30 -6.65 -1.54 -4.59
CA ARG A 30 -6.74 -0.32 -5.42
C ARG A 30 -6.46 0.96 -4.62
N LYS A 31 -6.74 0.96 -3.31
CA LYS A 31 -6.46 2.08 -2.40
C LYS A 31 -5.08 2.02 -1.74
N ARG A 32 -4.47 0.83 -1.64
CA ARG A 32 -3.09 0.64 -1.20
C ARG A 32 -2.24 0.71 -2.46
N GLU A 33 -1.72 1.90 -2.71
CA GLU A 33 -0.73 2.17 -3.75
C GLU A 33 0.27 1.02 -3.85
N TYR A 34 0.49 0.57 -5.08
CA TYR A 34 1.30 -0.58 -5.48
C TYR A 34 2.66 -0.65 -4.73
N SER A 35 3.16 -1.86 -4.50
CA SER A 35 4.57 -2.05 -4.12
C SER A 35 5.47 -1.45 -5.21
N PHE A 36 6.52 -0.72 -4.84
CA PHE A 36 7.47 -0.12 -5.80
C PHE A 36 8.13 -1.19 -6.68
N TYR A 37 8.39 -2.38 -6.12
CA TYR A 37 9.04 -3.48 -6.84
C TYR A 37 8.14 -4.12 -7.92
N ASP A 38 6.81 -4.11 -7.72
CA ASP A 38 5.86 -4.55 -8.76
C ASP A 38 5.87 -3.60 -9.98
N LEU A 39 6.20 -2.31 -9.77
CA LEU A 39 6.29 -1.31 -10.84
C LEU A 39 7.60 -1.44 -11.64
N GLU A 40 8.70 -1.76 -10.96
CA GLU A 40 10.01 -1.97 -11.61
C GLU A 40 9.98 -3.22 -12.50
N TYR A 41 9.34 -4.30 -12.04
CA TYR A 41 9.21 -5.55 -12.82
C TYR A 41 8.32 -5.40 -14.07
N MET A 42 7.42 -4.41 -14.11
CA MET A 42 6.58 -4.07 -15.27
C MET A 42 7.24 -3.09 -16.24
N ARG A 43 8.39 -2.51 -15.88
CA ARG A 43 9.16 -1.53 -16.69
C ARG A 43 10.42 -2.20 -17.25
N THR A 44 10.25 -3.25 -18.05
CA THR A 44 11.35 -3.94 -18.74
C THR A 44 12.04 -3.10 -19.84
N ASP A 45 11.53 -1.90 -20.11
CA ASP A 45 11.85 -1.10 -21.30
C ASP A 45 12.45 0.28 -20.94
N VAL A 46 12.82 0.49 -19.67
CA VAL A 46 13.37 1.75 -19.18
C VAL A 46 14.90 1.68 -19.20
N SER A 47 15.54 2.65 -19.85
CA SER A 47 17.02 2.75 -19.91
C SER A 47 17.62 2.71 -18.49
N PHE A 48 18.78 2.09 -18.31
CA PHE A 48 19.50 2.07 -17.03
C PHE A 48 19.67 3.48 -16.43
N THR A 49 19.86 4.48 -17.30
CA THR A 49 19.94 5.90 -16.92
C THR A 49 18.65 6.38 -16.26
N ASP A 50 17.50 6.10 -16.87
CA ASP A 50 16.19 6.51 -16.39
C ASP A 50 15.83 5.85 -15.05
N GLY A 51 16.26 4.60 -14.83
CA GLY A 51 16.09 3.92 -13.53
C GLY A 51 16.88 4.61 -12.41
N SER A 52 18.13 5.00 -12.70
CA SER A 52 19.00 5.67 -11.73
C SER A 52 18.55 7.10 -11.40
N GLU A 53 18.09 7.86 -12.40
CA GLU A 53 17.55 9.22 -12.24
C GLU A 53 16.26 9.20 -11.41
N ASN A 54 15.36 8.26 -11.68
CA ASN A 54 14.13 8.08 -10.90
C ASN A 54 14.42 7.77 -9.43
N ARG A 55 15.40 6.89 -9.16
CA ARG A 55 15.80 6.58 -7.78
C ARG A 55 16.35 7.81 -7.05
N MET A 56 17.20 8.59 -7.71
CA MET A 56 17.76 9.82 -7.15
C MET A 56 16.66 10.85 -6.85
N MET A 57 15.70 11.02 -7.77
CA MET A 57 14.54 11.90 -7.58
C MET A 57 13.69 11.45 -6.40
N ILE A 58 13.40 10.15 -6.27
CA ILE A 58 12.62 9.59 -5.15
C ILE A 58 13.34 9.82 -3.81
N GLU A 59 14.66 9.58 -3.74
CA GLU A 59 15.45 9.83 -2.52
C GLU A 59 15.43 11.32 -2.14
N GLN A 60 15.58 12.24 -3.10
CA GLN A 60 15.45 13.67 -2.87
C GLN A 60 14.07 14.06 -2.36
N LEU A 61 13.01 13.50 -2.93
CA LEU A 61 11.63 13.77 -2.50
C LEU A 61 11.40 13.30 -1.07
N ILE A 62 11.82 12.07 -0.74
CA ILE A 62 11.74 11.52 0.62
C ILE A 62 12.55 12.35 1.63
N ASN A 63 13.68 12.94 1.20
CA ASN A 63 14.51 13.80 2.05
C ASN A 63 13.83 15.12 2.44
N THR A 64 12.77 15.55 1.75
CA THR A 64 11.98 16.73 2.13
C THR A 64 11.05 16.48 3.32
N LEU A 65 10.79 15.22 3.65
CA LEU A 65 9.88 14.84 4.72
C LEU A 65 10.49 15.07 6.12
N PRO A 66 9.66 15.32 7.15
CA PRO A 66 10.11 15.35 8.53
C PRO A 66 10.75 14.00 8.94
N PRO A 67 11.73 13.99 9.87
CA PRO A 67 12.55 12.79 10.16
C PRO A 67 11.75 11.52 10.43
N GLN A 68 10.67 11.62 11.20
CA GLN A 68 9.83 10.47 11.54
C GLN A 68 9.01 9.97 10.35
N GLY A 69 8.53 10.88 9.51
CA GLY A 69 7.79 10.56 8.29
C GLY A 69 8.69 9.92 7.23
N LYS A 70 9.88 10.49 7.03
CA LYS A 70 10.95 9.93 6.18
C LYS A 70 11.27 8.49 6.57
N LEU A 71 11.49 8.23 7.86
CA LEU A 71 11.81 6.89 8.36
C LEU A 71 10.69 5.89 8.07
N ILE A 72 9.43 6.28 8.28
CA ILE A 72 8.26 5.43 8.03
C ILE A 72 8.14 5.12 6.53
N ILE A 73 8.21 6.13 5.66
CA ILE A 73 8.10 5.93 4.21
C ILE A 73 9.25 5.06 3.67
N TYR A 74 10.47 5.30 4.14
CA TYR A 74 11.63 4.49 3.74
C TYR A 74 11.45 3.01 4.11
N LYS A 75 11.02 2.73 5.35
CA LYS A 75 10.76 1.36 5.79
C LYS A 75 9.67 0.66 4.98
N LEU A 76 8.58 1.37 4.68
CA LEU A 76 7.43 0.80 3.97
C LEU A 76 7.69 0.54 2.49
N TYR A 77 8.41 1.44 1.81
CA TYR A 77 8.49 1.45 0.34
C TYR A 77 9.88 1.14 -0.23
N ILE A 78 10.94 1.26 0.57
CA ILE A 78 12.33 0.92 0.17
C ILE A 78 12.80 -0.37 0.84
N GLN A 79 12.30 -0.69 2.04
CA GLN A 79 12.65 -1.91 2.76
C GLN A 79 11.53 -2.97 2.74
N ASP A 80 10.45 -2.74 2.00
CA ASP A 80 9.27 -3.62 1.89
C ASP A 80 8.67 -4.10 3.23
N GLN A 81 8.82 -3.31 4.28
CA GLN A 81 8.24 -3.65 5.58
C GLN A 81 6.74 -3.38 5.58
N THR A 82 5.98 -4.27 6.21
CA THR A 82 4.55 -4.06 6.45
C THR A 82 4.33 -2.98 7.51
N GLU A 83 3.17 -2.33 7.47
CA GLU A 83 2.77 -1.34 8.49
C GLU A 83 2.83 -1.92 9.92
N SER A 84 2.56 -3.22 10.07
CA SER A 84 2.68 -3.94 11.34
C SER A 84 4.12 -4.12 11.80
N GLU A 85 5.04 -4.46 10.91
CA GLU A 85 6.46 -4.60 11.26
C GLU A 85 7.08 -3.24 11.61
N VAL A 86 6.75 -2.19 10.86
CA VAL A 86 7.18 -0.83 11.16
C VAL A 86 6.61 -0.35 12.49
N ALA A 87 5.34 -0.67 12.77
CA ALA A 87 4.69 -0.34 14.04
C ALA A 87 5.43 -0.96 15.23
N LEU A 88 5.80 -2.24 15.12
CA LEU A 88 6.58 -2.95 16.15
C LEU A 88 7.97 -2.33 16.32
N GLN A 89 8.69 -2.05 15.23
CA GLN A 89 10.04 -1.49 15.29
C GLN A 89 10.09 -0.07 15.85
N LEU A 90 9.06 0.73 15.58
CA LEU A 90 8.97 2.12 16.04
C LEU A 90 8.16 2.27 17.34
N ASN A 91 7.78 1.15 17.97
CA ASN A 91 6.98 1.10 19.19
C ASN A 91 5.73 2.01 19.12
N MET A 92 4.98 1.92 18.02
CA MET A 92 3.75 2.66 17.79
C MET A 92 2.63 1.76 17.29
N SER A 93 1.39 2.24 17.28
CA SER A 93 0.28 1.48 16.72
C SER A 93 0.35 1.44 15.19
N GLN A 94 -0.14 0.36 14.58
CA GLN A 94 -0.31 0.28 13.12
C GLN A 94 -1.16 1.44 12.57
N GLN A 95 -2.13 1.92 13.36
CA GLN A 95 -2.94 3.09 13.01
C GLN A 95 -2.11 4.38 12.97
N ALA A 96 -1.17 4.55 13.90
CA ALA A 96 -0.25 5.68 13.88
C ALA A 96 0.66 5.64 12.65
N VAL A 97 1.21 4.47 12.30
CA VAL A 97 1.99 4.27 11.06
C VAL A 97 1.16 4.65 9.84
N ASN A 98 -0.09 4.16 9.73
CA ASN A 98 -0.97 4.47 8.61
C ASN A 98 -1.29 5.98 8.53
N LYS A 99 -1.53 6.65 9.67
CA LYS A 99 -1.75 8.10 9.72
C LYS A 99 -0.54 8.86 9.20
N TRP A 100 0.66 8.49 9.64
CA TRP A 100 1.91 9.08 9.15
C TRP A 100 2.08 8.82 7.65
N LYS A 101 1.92 7.58 7.20
CA LYS A 101 2.01 7.20 5.78
C LYS A 101 1.13 8.09 4.91
N ARG A 102 -0.16 8.20 5.25
CA ARG A 102 -1.11 9.05 4.51
C ARG A 102 -0.69 10.51 4.48
N LYS A 103 -0.29 11.07 5.63
CA LYS A 103 0.16 12.47 5.73
C LYS A 103 1.40 12.73 4.87
N MET A 104 2.35 11.80 4.86
CA MET A 104 3.59 11.97 4.09
C MET A 104 3.34 11.85 2.59
N ILE A 105 2.52 10.90 2.14
CA ILE A 105 2.14 10.77 0.72
C ILE A 105 1.44 12.03 0.22
N GLU A 106 0.55 12.61 1.03
CA GLU A 106 -0.12 13.88 0.69
C GLU A 106 0.89 15.03 0.54
N GLN A 107 1.88 15.13 1.42
CA GLN A 107 2.95 16.12 1.32
C GLN A 107 3.83 15.91 0.08
N LEU A 108 4.22 14.66 -0.22
CA LEU A 108 4.99 14.34 -1.44
C LEU A 108 4.19 14.72 -2.70
N SER A 109 2.89 14.42 -2.73
CA SER A 109 2.00 14.76 -3.85
C SER A 109 1.90 16.28 -4.08
N GLN A 110 1.78 17.06 -3.01
CA GLN A 110 1.80 18.52 -3.08
C GLN A 110 3.15 19.05 -3.61
N THR A 111 4.26 18.45 -3.17
CA THR A 111 5.61 18.84 -3.59
C THR A 111 5.86 18.58 -5.08
N VAL A 112 5.29 17.51 -5.64
CA VAL A 112 5.42 17.17 -7.07
C VAL A 112 4.46 17.98 -7.94
N SER A 113 3.33 18.42 -7.38
CA SER A 113 2.31 19.19 -8.12
C SER A 113 2.53 20.71 -8.10
N SER A 114 3.55 21.19 -7.37
CA SER A 114 3.91 22.60 -7.25
C SER A 114 5.12 22.93 -8.13
#